data_AF-A0A1I2EBZ0-F1
#
_entry.id   AF-A0A1I2EBZ0-F1
#
_cell.length_a   1.000
_cell.length_b   1.000
_cell.length_c   1.000
_cell.angle_alpha   90.00
_cell.angle_beta   90.00
_cell.angle_gamma   90.00
#
_symmetry.space_group_name_H-M   'P 1'
#
loop_
_entity.id
_entity.type
_entity.pdbx_description
1 polymer ?
#
loop_
_entity_poly.entity_id
_entity_poly.type
_entity_poly.pdbx_seq_one_letter_code
_entity_poly.pdbx_strand_id
1 'polypeptide(L)'
;MITDEKAIEALQKRLEALNKISESQRFNEWKTRTLQTLAHIYGEKHTSYSALKGIHSFQYSDRTADAKSEASELLNGLISDIENFGLPHLTEKNNTDALSFNVHQHNEQNQSTQVSINFEFIVEVLKGELRTSEIDELKEILEADIESKEKKKSFMEKIKSFGSDVASNILANILTNPQVYEQIGKML
;
A
#
# COMPACT_ATOMS: atom_id res chain seq x y z
N MET A 1 27.21 -1.92 -15.38
CA MET A 1 27.08 -1.36 -14.02
C MET A 1 26.50 0.03 -14.14
N ILE A 2 25.49 0.35 -13.34
CA ILE A 2 25.05 1.74 -13.18
C ILE A 2 26.09 2.49 -12.34
N THR A 3 26.38 3.74 -12.69
CA THR A 3 27.30 4.59 -11.91
C THR A 3 26.51 5.38 -10.89
N ASP A 4 27.16 5.81 -9.82
CA ASP A 4 26.57 6.66 -8.77
C ASP A 4 25.88 7.88 -9.37
N GLU A 5 26.55 8.59 -10.29
CA GLU A 5 26.02 9.75 -10.99
C GLU A 5 24.73 9.44 -11.80
N LYS A 6 24.68 8.28 -12.47
CA LYS A 6 23.49 7.87 -13.24
C LYS A 6 22.35 7.42 -12.32
N ALA A 7 22.66 6.83 -11.18
CA ALA A 7 21.68 6.46 -10.17
C ALA A 7 21.06 7.71 -9.54
N ILE A 8 21.89 8.69 -9.13
CA ILE A 8 21.44 9.99 -8.61
C ILE A 8 20.57 10.70 -9.65
N GLU A 9 21.02 10.82 -10.90
CA GLU A 9 20.26 11.48 -11.98
C GLU A 9 18.89 10.80 -12.19
N ALA A 10 18.86 9.47 -12.18
CA ALA A 10 17.61 8.71 -12.33
C ALA A 10 16.63 8.98 -11.18
N LEU A 11 17.12 8.99 -9.93
CA LEU A 11 16.32 9.28 -8.74
C LEU A 11 15.82 10.72 -8.71
N GLN A 12 16.67 11.69 -9.06
CA GLN A 12 16.28 13.10 -9.20
C GLN A 12 15.18 13.28 -10.24
N LYS A 13 15.27 12.63 -11.41
CA LYS A 13 14.21 12.63 -12.42
C LYS A 13 12.89 12.04 -11.89
N ARG A 14 12.96 11.02 -11.02
CA ARG A 14 11.73 10.47 -10.38
C ARG A 14 11.16 11.48 -9.39
N LEU A 15 11.99 12.15 -8.60
CA LEU A 15 11.58 13.17 -7.63
C LEU A 15 10.92 14.38 -8.30
N GLU A 16 11.50 14.88 -9.40
CA GLU A 16 10.88 15.97 -10.18
C GLU A 16 9.52 15.57 -10.75
N ALA A 17 9.40 14.33 -11.24
CA ALA A 17 8.13 13.81 -11.74
C ALA A 17 7.07 13.71 -10.63
N LEU A 18 7.47 13.32 -9.41
CA LEU A 18 6.60 13.24 -8.23
C LEU A 18 5.98 14.61 -7.91
N ASN A 19 6.79 15.67 -7.95
CA ASN A 19 6.34 17.03 -7.63
C ASN A 19 5.26 17.54 -8.59
N LYS A 20 5.23 17.03 -9.83
CA LYS A 20 4.24 17.39 -10.87
C LYS A 20 2.92 16.62 -10.78
N ILE A 21 2.78 15.70 -9.82
CA ILE A 21 1.58 14.88 -9.64
C ILE A 21 0.57 15.63 -8.79
N SER A 22 -0.61 15.88 -9.36
CA SER A 22 -1.77 16.46 -8.67
C SER A 22 -2.83 15.43 -8.29
N GLU A 23 -2.77 14.22 -8.86
CA GLU A 23 -3.83 13.21 -8.78
C GLU A 23 -3.28 11.86 -8.29
N SER A 24 -4.08 11.16 -7.49
CA SER A 24 -3.75 9.84 -6.90
C SER A 24 -3.51 8.74 -7.94
N GLN A 25 -4.28 8.70 -9.03
CA GLN A 25 -4.04 7.73 -10.12
C GLN A 25 -2.64 7.90 -10.72
N ARG A 26 -2.23 9.15 -10.95
CA ARG A 26 -0.92 9.48 -11.51
C ARG A 26 0.22 9.14 -10.53
N PHE A 27 -0.03 9.15 -9.23
CA PHE A 27 0.91 8.66 -8.22
C PHE A 27 1.18 7.15 -8.36
N ASN A 28 0.15 6.33 -8.54
CA ASN A 28 0.34 4.87 -8.70
C ASN A 28 1.13 4.50 -9.97
N GLU A 29 0.88 5.21 -11.08
CA GLU A 29 1.66 5.07 -12.31
C GLU A 29 3.13 5.47 -12.11
N TRP A 30 3.36 6.61 -11.44
CA TRP A 30 4.69 7.06 -11.09
C TRP A 30 5.42 6.05 -10.19
N LYS A 31 4.74 5.56 -9.15
CA LYS A 31 5.28 4.59 -8.19
C LYS A 31 5.76 3.33 -8.90
N THR A 32 4.98 2.79 -9.83
CA THR A 32 5.36 1.61 -10.63
C THR A 32 6.68 1.84 -11.38
N ARG A 33 6.82 3.00 -12.04
CA ARG A 33 8.05 3.34 -12.79
C ARG A 33 9.24 3.57 -11.88
N THR A 34 9.02 4.17 -10.71
CA THR A 34 10.06 4.40 -9.70
C THR A 34 10.52 3.08 -9.08
N LEU A 35 9.63 2.12 -8.81
CA LEU A 35 9.99 0.77 -8.37
C LEU A 35 10.91 0.07 -9.37
N GLN A 36 10.61 0.14 -10.67
CA GLN A 36 11.49 -0.41 -11.71
C GLN A 36 12.87 0.26 -11.71
N THR A 37 12.93 1.57 -11.46
CA THR A 37 14.18 2.31 -11.33
C THR A 37 14.98 1.82 -10.12
N LEU A 38 14.34 1.65 -8.96
CA LEU A 38 14.98 1.12 -7.76
C LEU A 38 15.44 -0.33 -7.94
N ALA A 39 14.67 -1.16 -8.63
CA ALA A 39 15.07 -2.53 -8.97
C ALA A 39 16.33 -2.55 -9.85
N HIS A 40 16.48 -1.59 -10.76
CA HIS A 40 17.67 -1.48 -11.60
C HIS A 40 18.91 -0.97 -10.82
N ILE A 41 18.72 -0.07 -9.86
CA ILE A 41 19.81 0.49 -9.05
C ILE A 41 20.26 -0.49 -7.95
N TYR A 42 19.31 -1.02 -7.19
CA TYR A 42 19.56 -1.75 -5.94
C TYR A 42 19.11 -3.21 -5.95
N GLY A 43 18.30 -3.62 -6.94
CA GLY A 43 17.63 -4.93 -6.96
C GLY A 43 16.30 -4.94 -6.20
N GLU A 44 15.38 -5.82 -6.64
CA GLU A 44 14.01 -5.92 -6.07
C GLU A 44 13.96 -6.35 -4.60
N LYS A 45 15.04 -6.97 -4.10
CA LYS A 45 15.14 -7.41 -2.71
C LYS A 45 15.63 -6.32 -1.75
N HIS A 46 16.04 -5.16 -2.27
CA HIS A 46 16.53 -4.08 -1.43
C HIS A 46 15.41 -3.48 -0.58
N THR A 47 15.73 -3.05 0.64
CA THR A 47 14.77 -2.48 1.60
C THR A 47 14.05 -1.27 1.00
N SER A 48 14.76 -0.41 0.26
CA SER A 48 14.19 0.76 -0.42
C SER A 48 13.10 0.41 -1.44
N TYR A 49 13.23 -0.71 -2.15
CA TYR A 49 12.20 -1.19 -3.08
C TYR A 49 10.92 -1.55 -2.33
N SER A 50 11.07 -2.30 -1.23
CA SER A 50 9.94 -2.70 -0.38
C SER A 50 9.29 -1.50 0.32
N ALA A 51 10.10 -0.54 0.79
CA ALA A 51 9.62 0.70 1.40
C ALA A 51 8.74 1.49 0.44
N LEU A 52 9.23 1.79 -0.78
CA LEU A 52 8.41 2.48 -1.79
C LEU A 52 7.15 1.68 -2.15
N LYS A 53 7.26 0.35 -2.26
CA LYS A 53 6.12 -0.54 -2.55
C LYS A 53 5.04 -0.46 -1.47
N GLY A 54 5.37 -0.16 -0.23
CA GLY A 54 4.44 0.02 0.89
C GLY A 54 3.70 1.37 0.92
N ILE A 55 4.12 2.38 0.16
CA ILE A 55 3.49 3.71 0.20
C ILE A 55 2.19 3.71 -0.60
N HIS A 56 1.04 3.97 0.02
CA HIS A 56 -0.27 3.92 -0.63
C HIS A 56 -0.92 5.30 -0.74
N SER A 57 -1.33 5.71 -1.96
CA SER A 57 -2.22 6.86 -2.16
C SER A 57 -3.66 6.38 -2.39
N PHE A 58 -4.62 6.91 -1.64
CA PHE A 58 -6.05 6.60 -1.80
C PHE A 58 -6.75 7.68 -2.64
N GLN A 59 -7.65 7.27 -3.55
CA GLN A 59 -8.40 8.19 -4.42
C GLN A 59 -9.39 9.10 -3.69
N TYR A 60 -9.82 8.73 -2.47
CA TYR A 60 -10.95 9.35 -1.77
C TYR A 60 -10.57 10.15 -0.50
N SER A 61 -9.27 10.36 -0.22
CA SER A 61 -8.85 11.22 0.88
C SER A 61 -7.55 11.96 0.53
N ASP A 62 -7.32 13.10 1.18
CA ASP A 62 -6.17 14.02 1.01
C ASP A 62 -4.78 13.38 1.30
N ARG A 63 -4.71 12.06 1.44
CA ARG A 63 -3.49 11.25 1.67
C ARG A 63 -2.56 11.15 0.47
N THR A 64 -2.92 11.72 -0.68
CA THR A 64 -1.99 11.84 -1.81
C THR A 64 -0.84 12.79 -1.45
N ALA A 65 -1.10 13.82 -0.64
CA ALA A 65 -0.07 14.69 -0.11
C ALA A 65 0.90 13.93 0.82
N ASP A 66 0.36 13.13 1.74
CA ASP A 66 1.16 12.30 2.66
C ASP A 66 2.01 11.27 1.90
N ALA A 67 1.41 10.55 0.94
CA ALA A 67 2.12 9.58 0.11
C ALA A 67 3.23 10.22 -0.74
N LYS A 68 3.00 11.44 -1.24
CA LYS A 68 4.04 12.23 -1.92
C LYS A 68 5.13 12.66 -0.96
N SER A 69 4.79 13.08 0.25
CA SER A 69 5.77 13.47 1.27
C SER A 69 6.67 12.30 1.63
N GLU A 70 6.08 11.14 1.97
CA GLU A 70 6.82 9.93 2.33
C GLU A 70 7.72 9.45 1.19
N ALA A 71 7.21 9.46 -0.05
CA ALA A 71 7.99 9.06 -1.21
C ALA A 71 9.12 10.05 -1.55
N SER A 72 8.90 11.35 -1.29
CA SER A 72 9.92 12.40 -1.44
C SER A 72 11.03 12.24 -0.41
N GLU A 73 10.68 12.02 0.86
CA GLU A 73 11.64 11.78 1.94
C GLU A 73 12.50 10.54 1.65
N LEU A 74 11.88 9.44 1.21
CA LEU A 74 12.61 8.24 0.82
C LEU A 74 13.61 8.51 -0.31
N LEU A 75 13.18 9.15 -1.40
CA LEU A 75 14.06 9.41 -2.54
C LEU A 75 15.20 10.38 -2.20
N ASN A 76 14.93 11.41 -1.41
CA ASN A 76 15.96 12.33 -0.94
C ASN A 76 16.99 11.63 -0.03
N GLY A 77 16.53 10.75 0.86
CA GLY A 77 17.41 9.93 1.68
C GLY A 77 18.34 9.06 0.83
N LEU A 78 17.80 8.38 -0.19
CA LEU A 78 18.61 7.55 -1.10
C LEU A 78 19.62 8.35 -1.92
N ILE A 79 19.25 9.54 -2.40
CA ILE A 79 20.17 10.44 -3.11
C ILE A 79 21.31 10.85 -2.17
N SER A 80 20.97 11.32 -0.96
CA SER A 80 21.95 11.69 0.06
C SER A 80 22.86 10.53 0.43
N ASP A 81 22.33 9.31 0.55
CA ASP A 81 23.13 8.13 0.86
C ASP A 81 24.12 7.82 -0.27
N ILE A 82 23.71 7.89 -1.54
CA ILE A 82 24.63 7.68 -2.67
C ILE A 82 25.69 8.80 -2.72
N GLU A 83 25.31 10.05 -2.48
CA GLU A 83 26.25 11.19 -2.48
C GLU A 83 27.33 11.05 -1.40
N ASN A 84 26.96 10.55 -0.21
CA ASN A 84 27.87 10.44 0.93
C ASN A 84 28.64 9.12 0.97
N PHE A 85 28.04 8.02 0.51
CA PHE A 85 28.56 6.67 0.71
C PHE A 85 28.73 5.87 -0.58
N GLY A 86 28.28 6.40 -1.72
CA GLY A 86 28.26 5.71 -3.01
C GLY A 86 27.15 4.67 -3.11
N LEU A 87 27.05 3.98 -4.25
CA LEU A 87 26.11 2.88 -4.38
C LEU A 87 26.46 1.73 -3.41
N PRO A 88 25.46 1.13 -2.75
CA PRO A 88 25.70 -0.07 -1.96
C PRO A 88 26.21 -1.15 -2.90
N HIS A 89 27.43 -1.61 -2.64
CA HIS A 89 28.03 -2.67 -3.41
C HIS A 89 27.20 -3.92 -3.17
N LEU A 90 26.49 -4.39 -4.20
CA LEU A 90 25.93 -5.73 -4.21
C LEU A 90 27.13 -6.68 -4.09
N THR A 91 27.42 -7.15 -2.88
CA THR A 91 28.40 -8.22 -2.71
C THR A 91 27.81 -9.45 -3.39
N GLU A 92 28.19 -9.66 -4.65
CA GLU A 92 28.15 -10.99 -5.23
C GLU A 92 28.90 -11.90 -4.25
N LYS A 93 28.23 -12.97 -3.85
CA LYS A 93 28.78 -14.01 -2.97
C LYS A 93 29.97 -14.66 -3.68
N ASN A 94 31.13 -14.01 -3.63
CA ASN A 94 32.39 -14.64 -3.96
C ASN A 94 32.84 -15.37 -2.71
N ASN A 95 32.76 -16.70 -2.77
CA ASN A 95 33.39 -17.59 -1.81
C ASN A 95 34.86 -17.20 -1.68
N THR A 96 35.27 -16.61 -0.55
CA THR A 96 36.57 -16.80 0.10
C THR A 96 36.60 -16.05 1.43
N ASP A 97 36.65 -16.83 2.51
CA ASP A 97 37.17 -16.55 3.85
C ASP A 97 37.20 -15.09 4.36
N ALA A 98 36.14 -14.70 5.07
CA ALA A 98 36.22 -13.68 6.12
C ALA A 98 35.16 -13.93 7.20
N LEU A 99 35.62 -14.45 8.33
CA LEU A 99 35.01 -14.42 9.68
C LEU A 99 33.47 -14.34 9.74
N SER A 100 32.82 -15.49 9.85
CA SER A 100 31.41 -15.60 10.19
C SER A 100 31.16 -15.12 11.64
N PHE A 101 30.74 -13.87 11.80
CA PHE A 101 29.97 -13.49 12.98
C PHE A 101 28.53 -13.94 12.75
N ASN A 102 28.19 -15.14 13.24
CA ASN A 102 26.81 -15.60 13.33
C ASN A 102 26.10 -14.77 14.41
N VAL A 103 25.61 -13.59 14.04
CA VAL A 103 24.55 -12.94 14.81
C VAL A 103 23.26 -13.65 14.42
N HIS A 104 22.83 -14.62 15.24
CA HIS A 104 21.45 -15.08 15.23
C HIS A 104 20.58 -13.94 15.78
N GLN A 105 20.33 -12.94 14.95
CA GLN A 105 19.29 -11.95 15.24
C GLN A 105 17.98 -12.59 14.81
N HIS A 106 17.36 -13.31 15.75
CA HIS A 106 15.95 -13.68 15.65
C HIS A 106 15.15 -12.39 15.77
N ASN A 107 15.02 -11.68 14.66
CA ASN A 107 14.06 -10.61 14.54
C ASN A 107 12.73 -11.28 14.20
N GLU A 108 11.98 -11.65 15.23
CA GLU A 108 10.55 -11.86 15.11
C GLU A 108 9.92 -10.50 14.77
N GLN A 109 10.09 -10.10 13.50
CA GLN A 109 9.32 -9.02 12.95
C GLN A 109 7.91 -9.57 12.81
N ASN A 110 7.10 -9.35 13.86
CA ASN A 110 5.65 -9.40 13.77
C ASN A 110 5.24 -8.35 12.73
N GLN A 111 5.31 -8.72 11.45
CA GLN A 111 4.61 -8.01 10.39
C GLN A 111 3.14 -8.14 10.73
N SER A 112 2.61 -7.13 11.43
CA SER A 112 1.19 -6.89 11.44
C SER A 112 0.81 -6.67 9.98
N THR A 113 0.33 -7.73 9.33
CA THR A 113 -0.21 -7.64 7.99
C THR A 113 -1.44 -6.76 8.11
N GLN A 114 -1.28 -5.48 7.81
CA GLN A 114 -2.41 -4.56 7.74
C GLN A 114 -3.22 -4.99 6.52
N VAL A 115 -4.25 -5.81 6.77
CA VAL A 115 -5.17 -6.30 5.75
C VAL A 115 -5.89 -5.08 5.18
N SER A 116 -5.43 -4.60 4.03
CA SER A 116 -6.19 -3.65 3.23
C SER A 116 -7.20 -4.46 2.44
N ILE A 117 -8.43 -4.54 2.97
CA ILE A 117 -9.55 -5.04 2.17
C ILE A 117 -9.72 -4.06 1.01
N ASN A 118 -9.60 -4.54 -0.22
CA ASN A 118 -9.78 -3.72 -1.41
C ASN A 118 -11.21 -3.14 -1.39
N PHE A 119 -11.33 -1.81 -1.39
CA PHE A 119 -12.63 -1.15 -1.36
C PHE A 119 -13.49 -1.50 -2.59
N GLU A 120 -12.85 -1.72 -3.75
CA GLU A 120 -13.56 -2.14 -4.97
C GLU A 120 -14.29 -3.47 -4.75
N PHE A 121 -13.67 -4.41 -4.04
CA PHE A 121 -14.29 -5.68 -3.69
C PHE A 121 -15.52 -5.50 -2.79
N ILE A 122 -15.43 -4.62 -1.77
CA ILE A 122 -16.58 -4.34 -0.89
C ILE A 122 -17.73 -3.72 -1.69
N VAL A 123 -17.41 -2.83 -2.65
CA VAL A 123 -18.41 -2.24 -3.54
C VAL A 123 -19.05 -3.29 -4.46
N GLU A 124 -18.27 -4.22 -5.02
CA GLU A 124 -18.79 -5.32 -5.84
C GLU A 124 -19.75 -6.22 -5.06
N VAL A 125 -19.39 -6.61 -3.82
CA VAL A 125 -20.26 -7.43 -2.98
C VAL A 125 -21.57 -6.71 -2.68
N LEU A 126 -21.50 -5.42 -2.33
CA LEU A 126 -22.70 -4.62 -2.06
C LEU A 126 -23.57 -4.47 -3.32
N LYS A 127 -22.98 -4.25 -4.50
CA LYS A 127 -23.72 -4.17 -5.77
C LYS A 127 -24.34 -5.48 -6.21
N GLY A 128 -23.77 -6.62 -5.79
CA GLY A 128 -24.32 -7.94 -6.09
C GLY A 128 -25.60 -8.26 -5.30
N GLU A 129 -25.70 -7.75 -4.07
CA GLU A 129 -26.79 -8.08 -3.14
C GLU A 129 -27.82 -6.94 -2.95
N LEU A 130 -27.45 -5.70 -3.24
CA LEU A 130 -28.30 -4.51 -3.03
C LEU A 130 -28.73 -3.87 -4.34
N ARG A 131 -29.94 -3.30 -4.34
CA ARG A 131 -30.42 -2.43 -5.41
C ARG A 131 -29.70 -1.09 -5.38
N THR A 132 -29.68 -0.40 -6.52
CA THR A 132 -29.07 0.94 -6.61
C THR A 132 -29.62 1.92 -5.59
N SER A 133 -30.94 1.90 -5.34
CA SER A 133 -31.57 2.76 -4.32
C SER A 133 -31.05 2.47 -2.90
N GLU A 134 -30.85 1.20 -2.56
CA GLU A 134 -30.35 0.79 -1.24
C GLU A 134 -28.88 1.17 -1.05
N ILE A 135 -28.09 1.12 -2.13
CA ILE A 135 -26.70 1.60 -2.14
C ILE A 135 -26.66 3.12 -1.92
N ASP A 136 -27.55 3.87 -2.55
CA ASP A 136 -27.61 5.32 -2.39
C ASP A 136 -28.02 5.70 -0.96
N GLU A 137 -28.97 4.98 -0.36
CA GLU A 137 -29.32 5.14 1.06
C GLU A 137 -28.13 4.86 2.01
N LEU A 138 -27.26 3.91 1.68
CA LEU A 138 -26.02 3.66 2.44
C LEU A 138 -25.00 4.79 2.26
N LYS A 139 -24.88 5.37 1.05
CA LYS A 139 -24.01 6.52 0.80
C LYS A 139 -24.43 7.75 1.57
N GLU A 140 -25.73 8.04 1.62
CA GLU A 140 -26.27 9.18 2.39
C GLU A 140 -25.84 9.13 3.86
N ILE A 141 -25.85 7.94 4.47
CA ILE A 141 -25.36 7.75 5.85
C ILE A 141 -23.86 8.05 5.95
N LEU A 142 -23.08 7.65 4.95
CA LEU A 142 -21.63 7.87 4.93
C LEU A 142 -21.26 9.35 4.68
N GLU A 143 -22.07 10.07 3.91
CA GLU A 143 -21.90 11.50 3.60
C GLU A 143 -22.47 12.42 4.68
N ALA A 144 -23.37 11.92 5.54
CA ALA A 144 -23.93 12.69 6.64
C ALA A 144 -22.84 13.23 7.57
N ASP A 145 -22.96 14.51 7.95
CA ASP A 145 -22.06 15.18 8.91
C ASP A 145 -22.45 14.82 10.35
N ILE A 146 -22.23 13.55 10.70
CA ILE A 146 -22.47 12.98 12.02
C ILE A 146 -21.21 12.29 12.54
N GLU A 147 -21.11 12.15 13.87
CA GLU A 147 -19.98 11.49 14.51
C GLU A 147 -19.76 10.06 13.98
N SER A 148 -18.48 9.66 13.88
CA SER A 148 -18.09 8.35 13.33
C SER A 148 -18.76 7.16 14.03
N LYS A 149 -19.01 7.27 15.33
CA LYS A 149 -19.68 6.22 16.12
C LYS A 149 -21.14 6.06 15.70
N GLU A 150 -21.86 7.17 15.54
CA GLU A 150 -23.25 7.15 15.12
C GLU A 150 -23.37 6.70 13.66
N LYS A 151 -22.48 7.17 12.79
CA LYS A 151 -22.38 6.73 11.39
C LYS A 151 -22.26 5.21 11.27
N LYS A 152 -21.36 4.59 12.05
CA LYS A 152 -21.18 3.12 12.08
C LYS A 152 -22.46 2.40 12.53
N LYS A 153 -23.14 2.93 13.55
CA LYS A 153 -24.38 2.37 14.07
C LYS A 153 -25.50 2.45 13.02
N SER A 154 -25.74 3.64 12.46
CA SER A 154 -26.74 3.85 11.42
C SER A 154 -26.49 2.98 10.18
N PHE A 155 -25.24 2.85 9.75
CA PHE A 155 -24.87 2.00 8.63
C PHE A 155 -25.19 0.53 8.90
N MET A 156 -24.87 0.02 10.09
CA MET A 156 -25.18 -1.35 10.49
C MET A 156 -26.69 -1.60 10.58
N GLU A 157 -27.43 -0.67 11.21
CA GLU A 157 -28.89 -0.75 11.32
C GLU A 157 -29.53 -0.74 9.93
N LYS A 158 -28.98 0.06 9.01
CA LYS A 158 -29.46 0.13 7.64
C LYS A 158 -29.24 -1.16 6.87
N ILE A 159 -28.05 -1.76 6.93
CA ILE A 159 -27.78 -3.07 6.32
C ILE A 159 -28.75 -4.13 6.87
N LYS A 160 -28.97 -4.16 8.19
CA LYS A 160 -29.93 -5.09 8.80
C LYS A 160 -31.37 -4.87 8.30
N SER A 161 -31.74 -3.62 8.01
CA SER A 161 -33.08 -3.28 7.53
C SER A 161 -33.40 -3.81 6.13
N PHE A 162 -32.40 -4.12 5.31
CA PHE A 162 -32.58 -4.75 3.99
C PHE A 162 -32.96 -6.24 4.08
N GLY A 163 -32.87 -6.83 5.27
CA GLY A 163 -33.28 -8.20 5.55
C GLY A 163 -32.11 -9.08 6.01
N SER A 164 -32.43 -10.07 6.85
CA SER A 164 -31.45 -11.01 7.40
C SER A 164 -30.74 -11.81 6.31
N ASP A 165 -31.46 -12.19 5.26
CA ASP A 165 -30.91 -12.97 4.15
C ASP A 165 -29.90 -12.16 3.35
N VAL A 166 -30.24 -10.91 3.01
CA VAL A 166 -29.35 -9.96 2.31
C VAL A 166 -28.09 -9.71 3.14
N ALA A 167 -28.24 -9.42 4.44
CA ALA A 167 -27.11 -9.22 5.33
C ALA A 167 -26.21 -10.46 5.44
N SER A 168 -26.80 -11.66 5.46
CA SER A 168 -26.08 -12.93 5.52
C SER A 168 -25.33 -13.22 4.22
N ASN A 169 -25.93 -12.92 3.06
CA ASN A 169 -25.29 -13.09 1.76
C ASN A 169 -24.12 -12.12 1.58
N ILE A 170 -24.28 -10.85 1.98
CA ILE A 170 -23.18 -9.87 1.98
C ILE A 170 -22.01 -10.40 2.83
N LEU A 171 -22.29 -10.88 4.04
CA LEU A 171 -21.26 -11.45 4.91
C LEU A 171 -20.61 -12.68 4.28
N ALA A 172 -21.40 -13.60 3.70
CA ALA A 172 -20.88 -14.80 3.05
C ALA A 172 -19.97 -14.45 1.85
N ASN A 173 -20.38 -13.51 1.01
CA ASN A 173 -19.59 -13.05 -0.14
C ASN A 173 -18.29 -12.36 0.29
N ILE A 174 -18.30 -11.62 1.41
CA ILE A 174 -17.07 -11.06 2.02
C ILE A 174 -16.14 -12.18 2.49
N LEU A 175 -16.67 -13.13 3.26
CA LEU A 175 -15.87 -14.19 3.90
C LEU A 175 -15.36 -15.25 2.92
N THR A 176 -16.04 -15.46 1.80
CA THR A 176 -15.62 -16.42 0.76
C THR A 176 -14.59 -15.86 -0.22
N ASN A 177 -14.28 -14.56 -0.14
CA ASN A 177 -13.20 -13.99 -0.94
C ASN A 177 -11.85 -14.61 -0.51
N PRO A 178 -11.03 -15.12 -1.46
CA PRO A 178 -9.74 -15.73 -1.15
C PRO A 178 -8.82 -14.82 -0.30
N GLN A 179 -8.82 -13.52 -0.56
CA GLN A 179 -8.02 -12.55 0.20
C GLN A 179 -8.46 -12.44 1.66
N VAL A 180 -9.74 -12.66 1.96
CA VAL A 180 -10.30 -12.59 3.32
C VAL A 180 -10.17 -13.93 4.01
N TYR A 181 -10.63 -15.02 3.37
CA TYR A 181 -10.57 -16.38 3.92
C TYR A 181 -9.14 -16.83 4.25
N GLU A 182 -8.17 -16.58 3.36
CA GLU A 182 -6.77 -16.94 3.61
C GLU A 182 -6.15 -16.18 4.79
N GLN A 183 -6.61 -14.94 5.05
CA GLN A 183 -6.14 -14.14 6.19
C GLN A 183 -6.75 -14.64 7.49
N ILE A 184 -8.05 -14.96 7.50
CA ILE A 184 -8.71 -15.59 8.66
C ILE A 184 -8.04 -16.91 8.99
N GLY A 185 -7.75 -17.75 7.99
CA GLY A 185 -7.07 -19.03 8.18
C GLY A 185 -5.62 -18.92 8.68
N LYS A 186 -4.97 -17.76 8.53
CA LYS A 186 -3.63 -17.49 9.11
C LYS A 186 -3.71 -16.98 10.56
N MET A 187 -4.87 -16.50 11.00
CA MET A 187 -5.08 -15.93 12.34
C MET A 187 -5.66 -16.93 13.34
N LEU A 188 -6.32 -17.99 12.86
CA LEU A 188 -6.87 -19.11 13.65
C LEU A 188 -5.83 -20.23 13.80
#